data_AF-A0A091C1Y0-F1
#
_entry.id   AF-A0A091C1Y0-F1
#
_cell.length_a   1.000
_cell.length_b   1.000
_cell.length_c   1.000
_cell.angle_alpha   90.00
_cell.angle_beta   90.00
_cell.angle_gamma   90.00
#
_symmetry.space_group_name_H-M   'P 1'
#
loop_
_entity.id
_entity.type
_entity.pdbx_description
1 polymer ?
#
loop_
_entity_poly.entity_id
_entity_poly.type
_entity_poly.pdbx_seq_one_letter_code
_entity_poly.pdbx_strand_id
1 'polypeptide(L)'
;MNVQNALQVIHDQEFQAMYLVLGTEKYLQKQIRQAFIESLQLDVDDLNFAEFDMEEDAVDAVIDEAESMPFFGDYRLVFVENPFVLTAEKRTNAPEHDLDRLISYLKNPVTSTILVFLLVMKNWMNEKRFQNN
;
A
#
# COMPACT_ATOMS: atom_id res chain seq x y z
N MET A 1 -9.82 5.78 -10.68
CA MET A 1 -9.08 5.12 -11.77
C MET A 1 -9.47 3.64 -11.76
N ASN A 2 -9.61 2.99 -12.92
CA ASN A 2 -9.81 1.53 -12.98
C ASN A 2 -8.46 0.81 -13.09
N VAL A 3 -8.46 -0.53 -12.99
CA VAL A 3 -7.21 -1.33 -13.01
C VAL A 3 -6.43 -1.17 -14.32
N GLN A 4 -7.10 -1.13 -15.47
CA GLN A 4 -6.41 -0.99 -16.77
C GLN A 4 -5.66 0.34 -16.88
N ASN A 5 -6.31 1.43 -16.50
CA ASN A 5 -5.68 2.75 -16.49
C ASN A 5 -4.55 2.81 -15.45
N ALA A 6 -4.71 2.17 -14.29
CA ALA A 6 -3.69 2.12 -13.27
C ALA A 6 -2.43 1.39 -13.77
N LEU A 7 -2.61 0.22 -14.41
CA LEU A 7 -1.51 -0.53 -15.03
C LEU A 7 -0.80 0.31 -16.10
N GLN A 8 -1.55 1.03 -16.94
CA GLN A 8 -0.97 1.89 -17.97
C GLN A 8 -0.08 2.99 -17.35
N VAL A 9 -0.60 3.72 -16.35
CA VAL A 9 0.16 4.78 -15.64
C VAL A 9 1.44 4.22 -15.01
N ILE A 10 1.36 3.03 -14.41
CA ILE A 10 2.51 2.36 -13.78
C ILE A 10 3.56 1.97 -14.83
N HIS A 11 3.13 1.38 -15.95
CA HIS A 11 4.03 0.98 -17.03
C HIS A 11 4.66 2.17 -17.75
N ASP A 12 3.94 3.28 -17.89
CA ASP A 12 4.46 4.53 -18.46
C ASP A 12 5.35 5.29 -17.46
N GLN A 13 5.52 4.77 -16.24
CA GLN A 13 6.31 5.35 -15.15
C GLN A 13 5.86 6.77 -14.75
N GLU A 14 4.58 7.10 -14.94
CA GLU A 14 3.97 8.36 -14.52
C GLU A 14 3.57 8.31 -13.04
N PHE A 15 4.54 8.02 -12.18
CA PHE A 15 4.30 7.74 -10.77
C PHE A 15 3.81 8.96 -9.98
N GLN A 16 2.98 8.68 -8.98
CA GLN A 16 2.57 9.60 -7.93
C GLN A 16 3.16 9.14 -6.60
N ALA A 17 3.32 10.06 -5.65
CA ALA A 17 3.93 9.72 -4.37
C ALA A 17 3.08 8.77 -3.51
N MET A 18 1.78 8.65 -3.80
CA MET A 18 0.85 7.87 -2.99
C MET A 18 -0.24 7.20 -3.84
N TYR A 19 -0.58 5.97 -3.47
CA TYR A 19 -1.65 5.19 -4.06
C TYR A 19 -2.47 4.48 -2.98
N LEU A 20 -3.77 4.33 -3.24
CA LEU A 20 -4.65 3.42 -2.51
C LEU A 20 -5.24 2.42 -3.52
N VAL A 21 -4.87 1.15 -3.39
CA VAL A 21 -5.44 0.06 -4.16
C VAL A 21 -6.57 -0.57 -3.34
N LEU A 22 -7.80 -0.24 -3.72
CA LEU A 22 -9.01 -0.65 -3.00
C LEU A 22 -9.83 -1.62 -3.86
N GLY A 23 -10.24 -2.77 -3.30
CA GLY A 23 -11.17 -3.67 -3.99
C GLY A 23 -11.37 -5.02 -3.31
N THR A 24 -12.27 -5.85 -3.86
CA THR A 24 -12.57 -7.20 -3.34
C THR A 24 -11.70 -8.29 -3.97
N GLU A 25 -11.11 -8.01 -5.13
CA GLU A 25 -10.41 -9.00 -5.95
C GLU A 25 -8.89 -8.98 -5.68
N LYS A 26 -8.42 -9.88 -4.81
CA LYS A 26 -6.97 -10.01 -4.49
C LYS A 26 -6.10 -10.24 -5.73
N TYR A 27 -6.63 -10.92 -6.74
CA TYR A 27 -5.93 -11.16 -8.00
C TYR A 27 -5.58 -9.86 -8.75
N LEU A 28 -6.47 -8.86 -8.72
CA LEU A 28 -6.22 -7.56 -9.36
C LEU A 28 -5.21 -6.74 -8.55
N GLN A 29 -5.26 -6.80 -7.22
CA GLN A 29 -4.26 -6.15 -6.37
C GLN A 29 -2.87 -6.74 -6.60
N LYS A 30 -2.77 -8.07 -6.69
CA LYS A 30 -1.49 -8.74 -7.02
C LYS A 30 -0.93 -8.29 -8.38
N GLN A 31 -1.78 -8.08 -9.38
CA GLN A 31 -1.33 -7.55 -10.67
C GLN A 31 -0.79 -6.13 -10.56
N ILE A 32 -1.46 -5.24 -9.81
CA ILE A 32 -0.97 -3.88 -9.58
C ILE A 32 0.35 -3.89 -8.81
N ARG A 33 0.46 -4.72 -7.77
CA ARG A 33 1.69 -4.90 -6.98
C ARG A 33 2.85 -5.32 -7.89
N GLN A 34 2.63 -6.34 -8.70
CA GLN A 34 3.63 -6.85 -9.64
C GLN A 34 4.04 -5.79 -10.67
N ALA A 35 3.08 -5.01 -11.19
CA ALA A 35 3.36 -3.97 -12.17
C ALA A 35 4.28 -2.87 -11.60
N PHE A 36 4.13 -2.48 -10.33
CA PHE A 36 5.05 -1.54 -9.68
C PHE A 36 6.46 -2.12 -9.57
N ILE A 37 6.59 -3.35 -9.06
CA ILE A 37 7.87 -4.05 -8.89
C ILE A 37 8.59 -4.16 -10.25
N GLU A 38 7.89 -4.59 -11.30
CA GLU A 38 8.45 -4.74 -12.65
C GLU A 38 8.83 -3.39 -13.27
N SER A 39 7.98 -2.38 -13.15
CA SER A 39 8.22 -1.08 -13.77
C SER A 39 9.38 -0.33 -13.11
N LEU A 40 9.62 -0.56 -11.83
CA LEU A 40 10.77 -0.04 -11.07
C LEU A 40 11.98 -0.97 -11.10
N GLN A 41 11.86 -2.16 -11.70
CA GLN A 41 12.92 -3.18 -11.78
C GLN A 41 13.47 -3.60 -10.40
N LEU A 42 12.59 -3.72 -9.42
CA LEU A 42 12.95 -4.08 -8.05
C LEU A 42 12.90 -5.60 -7.84
N ASP A 43 13.81 -6.10 -6.99
CA ASP A 43 13.78 -7.45 -6.44
C ASP A 43 13.20 -7.44 -5.01
N VAL A 44 12.90 -8.62 -4.45
CA VAL A 44 12.30 -8.76 -3.11
C VAL A 44 13.25 -8.28 -2.00
N ASP A 45 14.56 -8.35 -2.22
CA ASP A 45 15.62 -7.91 -1.32
C ASP A 45 16.25 -6.56 -1.71
N ASP A 46 15.61 -5.81 -2.63
CA ASP A 46 16.08 -4.48 -3.06
C ASP A 46 15.99 -3.46 -1.92
N LEU A 47 17.04 -2.66 -1.74
CA LEU A 47 17.11 -1.64 -0.68
C LEU A 47 16.13 -0.48 -0.88
N ASN A 48 15.57 -0.31 -2.08
CA ASN A 48 14.53 0.65 -2.38
C ASN A 48 13.12 0.06 -2.25
N PHE A 49 12.99 -1.18 -1.80
CA PHE A 49 11.71 -1.85 -1.61
C PHE A 49 11.48 -2.22 -0.15
N ALA A 50 10.31 -1.86 0.38
CA ALA A 50 9.87 -2.29 1.70
C ALA A 50 8.38 -2.66 1.68
N GLU A 51 8.00 -3.58 2.56
CA GLU A 51 6.64 -4.03 2.75
C GLU A 51 6.35 -4.13 4.25
N PHE A 52 5.20 -3.59 4.65
CA PHE A 52 4.72 -3.58 6.03
C PHE A 52 3.29 -4.12 6.09
N ASP A 53 2.93 -4.79 7.18
CA ASP A 53 1.56 -5.16 7.50
C ASP A 53 1.09 -4.31 8.69
N MET A 54 0.09 -3.45 8.51
CA MET A 54 -0.37 -2.60 9.62
C MET A 54 -0.97 -3.38 10.79
N GLU A 55 -1.32 -4.66 10.65
CA GLU A 55 -1.71 -5.49 11.79
C GLU A 55 -0.52 -5.87 12.68
N GLU A 56 0.71 -5.81 12.17
CA GLU A 56 1.95 -6.22 12.86
C GLU A 56 2.92 -5.05 13.08
N ASP A 57 2.94 -4.08 12.15
CA ASP A 57 3.86 -2.95 12.09
C ASP A 57 3.16 -1.62 12.40
N ALA A 58 3.78 -0.79 13.25
CA ALA A 58 3.28 0.55 13.53
C ALA A 58 3.39 1.45 12.28
N VAL A 59 2.45 2.40 12.14
CA VAL A 59 2.48 3.33 11.00
C VAL A 59 3.73 4.20 11.02
N ASP A 60 4.27 4.46 12.20
CA ASP A 60 5.50 5.19 12.42
C ASP A 60 6.68 4.59 11.64
N ALA A 61 6.82 3.26 11.60
CA ALA A 61 7.85 2.58 10.85
C ALA A 61 7.65 2.73 9.33
N VAL A 62 6.40 2.68 8.87
CA VAL A 62 6.05 2.96 7.47
C VAL A 62 6.44 4.38 7.08
N ILE A 63 6.16 5.36 7.95
CA ILE A 63 6.50 6.76 7.70
C ILE A 63 8.01 6.99 7.75
N ASP A 64 8.72 6.42 8.72
CA ASP A 64 10.19 6.48 8.79
C ASP A 64 10.82 5.99 7.48
N GLU A 65 10.35 4.85 6.97
CA GLU A 65 10.80 4.28 5.71
C GLU A 65 10.44 5.17 4.52
N ALA A 66 9.21 5.67 4.48
CA ALA A 66 8.71 6.52 3.40
C ALA A 66 9.39 7.90 3.35
N GLU A 67 9.87 8.42 4.48
CA GLU A 67 10.62 9.67 4.59
C GLU A 67 12.11 9.49 4.24
N SER A 68 12.60 8.24 4.21
CA SER A 68 14.00 7.97 3.91
C SER A 68 14.30 8.03 2.41
N MET A 69 15.44 8.64 2.08
CA MET A 69 15.85 8.80 0.68
C MET A 69 16.09 7.43 0.02
N PRO A 70 15.74 7.23 -1.26
CA PRO A 70 16.14 6.04 -2.01
C PRO A 70 17.67 5.83 -1.93
N PHE A 71 18.11 4.58 -1.89
CA PHE A 71 19.55 4.23 -1.84
C PHE A 71 20.24 4.61 -3.15
N PHE A 72 19.82 3.95 -4.24
CA PHE A 72 20.26 4.22 -5.60
C PHE A 72 19.04 4.17 -6.51
N GLY A 73 18.88 5.16 -7.38
CA GLY A 73 17.71 5.27 -8.26
C GLY A 73 16.79 6.42 -7.88
N ASP A 74 15.69 6.54 -8.63
CA ASP A 74 14.79 7.70 -8.53
C ASP A 74 13.71 7.54 -7.46
N TYR A 75 13.33 6.30 -7.15
CA TYR A 75 12.18 6.00 -6.29
C TYR A 75 12.45 4.90 -5.27
N ARG A 76 11.83 5.07 -4.10
CA ARG A 76 11.60 4.02 -3.10
C ARG A 76 10.14 3.56 -3.20
N LEU A 77 9.89 2.27 -3.20
CA LEU A 77 8.55 1.68 -3.18
C LEU A 77 8.25 1.11 -1.80
N VAL A 78 7.16 1.56 -1.19
CA VAL A 78 6.69 1.06 0.11
C VAL A 78 5.28 0.50 -0.04
N PHE A 79 5.12 -0.81 0.15
CA PHE A 79 3.80 -1.44 0.25
C PHE A 79 3.33 -1.48 1.70
N VAL A 80 2.05 -1.18 1.88
CA VAL A 80 1.36 -1.28 3.18
C VAL A 80 0.15 -2.17 3.03
N GLU A 81 0.25 -3.38 3.58
CA GLU A 81 -0.82 -4.36 3.63
C GLU A 81 -1.74 -4.12 4.84
N ASN A 82 -2.97 -4.59 4.72
CA ASN A 82 -4.02 -4.53 5.74
C ASN A 82 -4.13 -3.18 6.48
N PRO A 83 -4.25 -2.03 5.78
CA PRO A 83 -4.22 -0.71 6.40
C PRO A 83 -5.57 -0.39 7.09
N PHE A 84 -5.88 -1.11 8.16
CA PHE A 84 -7.17 -1.06 8.85
C PHE A 84 -7.45 0.33 9.44
N VAL A 85 -6.41 1.12 9.71
CA VAL A 85 -6.49 2.52 10.16
C VAL A 85 -7.20 3.43 9.15
N LEU A 86 -7.28 3.02 7.87
CA LEU A 86 -8.06 3.72 6.83
C LEU A 86 -9.56 3.34 6.84
N THR A 87 -9.98 2.49 7.78
CA THR A 87 -11.33 1.96 7.89
C THR A 87 -11.93 2.24 9.27
N ALA A 88 -13.18 1.83 9.47
CA ALA A 88 -13.82 1.87 10.79
C ALA A 88 -13.52 0.63 11.66
N GLU A 89 -12.73 -0.33 11.15
CA GLU A 89 -12.38 -1.53 11.88
C GLU A 89 -11.43 -1.22 13.04
N LYS A 90 -11.60 -1.94 14.15
CA LYS A 90 -10.69 -1.90 15.30
C LYS A 90 -9.94 -3.22 15.38
N ARG A 91 -8.62 -3.16 15.57
CA ARG A 91 -7.77 -4.31 15.87
C ARG A 91 -7.32 -4.20 17.32
N THR A 92 -7.58 -5.23 18.12
CA THR A 92 -7.26 -5.24 19.56
C THR A 92 -5.81 -5.61 19.85
N ASN A 93 -5.13 -6.25 18.91
CA ASN A 93 -3.77 -6.77 19.07
C ASN A 93 -2.78 -6.11 18.09
N ALA A 94 -3.20 -5.07 17.37
CA ALA A 94 -2.31 -4.30 16.51
C ALA A 94 -1.44 -3.35 17.37
N PRO A 95 -0.26 -2.95 16.87
CA PRO A 95 0.54 -1.91 17.51
C PRO A 95 -0.23 -0.58 17.59
N GLU A 96 0.26 0.32 18.44
CA GLU A 96 -0.25 1.70 18.46
C GLU A 96 0.22 2.42 17.20
N HIS A 97 -0.69 3.14 16.54
CA HIS A 97 -0.40 3.89 15.31
C HIS A 97 -0.58 5.39 15.55
N ASP A 98 0.45 6.20 15.31
CA ASP A 98 0.33 7.66 15.31
C ASP A 98 -0.36 8.16 14.03
N LEU A 99 -1.68 8.35 14.12
CA LEU A 99 -2.48 8.84 13.00
C LEU A 99 -2.22 10.31 12.66
N ASP A 100 -1.77 11.12 13.62
CA ASP A 100 -1.43 12.52 13.36
C ASP A 100 -0.17 12.61 12.51
N ARG A 101 0.80 11.71 12.75
CA ARG A 101 1.99 11.57 11.91
C ARG A 101 1.63 11.10 10.50
N LEU A 102 0.80 10.07 10.37
CA LEU A 102 0.30 9.62 9.05
C LEU A 102 -0.37 10.77 8.29
N ILE A 103 -1.31 11.48 8.93
CA ILE A 103 -2.02 12.61 8.29
C ILE A 103 -1.04 13.71 7.87
N SER A 104 -0.01 13.99 8.68
CA SER A 104 1.00 14.98 8.37
C SER A 104 1.82 14.59 7.14
N TYR A 105 2.24 13.33 7.05
CA TYR A 105 2.92 12.79 5.87
C TYR A 105 2.02 12.86 4.62
N LEU A 106 0.76 12.42 4.71
CA LEU A 106 -0.17 12.42 3.58
C LEU A 106 -0.44 13.82 3.01
N LYS A 107 -0.32 14.88 3.82
CA LYS A 107 -0.46 16.28 3.36
C LYS A 107 0.74 16.78 2.57
N ASN A 108 1.92 16.22 2.81
CA ASN A 108 3.17 16.63 2.17
C ASN A 108 4.09 15.41 1.99
N PRO A 109 3.73 14.46 1.11
CA PRO A 109 4.48 13.23 0.93
C PRO A 109 5.84 13.49 0.27
N VAL A 110 6.80 12.61 0.56
CA VAL A 110 8.09 12.64 -0.14
C VAL A 110 7.89 12.18 -1.58
N THR A 111 8.23 13.03 -2.55
CA THR A 111 7.96 12.77 -3.98
C THR A 111 8.83 11.67 -4.59
N SER A 112 9.96 11.34 -3.96
CA SER A 112 10.81 10.20 -4.33
C SER A 112 10.38 8.89 -3.68
N THR A 113 9.24 8.87 -2.98
CA THR A 113 8.66 7.66 -2.40
C THR A 113 7.33 7.40 -3.05
N ILE A 114 7.10 6.14 -3.43
CA ILE A 114 5.82 5.62 -3.91
C ILE A 114 5.23 4.79 -2.78
N LEU A 115 4.37 5.42 -1.98
CA LEU A 115 3.67 4.77 -0.86
C LEU A 115 2.34 4.17 -1.34
N VAL A 116 2.18 2.85 -1.23
CA VAL A 116 1.02 2.15 -1.78
C VAL A 116 0.30 1.36 -0.69
N PHE A 117 -0.92 1.81 -0.36
CA PHE A 117 -1.81 1.11 0.55
C PHE A 117 -2.64 0.06 -0.20
N LEU A 118 -2.60 -1.18 0.27
CA LEU A 118 -3.31 -2.33 -0.30
C LEU A 118 -4.47 -2.71 0.63
N LEU A 119 -5.69 -2.24 0.30
CA LEU A 119 -6.87 -2.45 1.13
C LEU A 119 -7.86 -3.42 0.46
N VAL A 120 -7.95 -4.63 1.01
CA VAL A 120 -8.94 -5.62 0.57
C VAL A 120 -10.28 -5.35 1.24
N MET A 121 -11.29 -4.98 0.45
CA MET A 121 -12.65 -4.83 0.94
C MET A 121 -13.33 -6.18 1.11
N LYS A 122 -14.10 -6.32 2.18
CA LYS A 122 -14.93 -7.50 2.44
C LYS A 122 -16.12 -7.55 1.47
N ASN A 123 -16.28 -8.65 0.75
CA ASN A 123 -17.45 -8.87 -0.10
C ASN A 123 -18.62 -9.44 0.71
N TRP A 124 -19.56 -8.59 1.11
CA TRP A 124 -20.71 -8.97 1.94
C TRP A 124 -21.69 -9.95 1.27
N MET A 125 -21.66 -10.07 -0.07
CA MET A 125 -22.51 -11.04 -0.79
C MET A 125 -22.01 -12.48 -0.65
N ASN A 126 -20.70 -12.70 -0.47
CA ASN A 126 -20.15 -14.03 -0.28
C ASN A 126 -20.40 -14.54 1.15
N GLU A 127 -20.37 -13.67 2.16
CA GLU A 127 -20.55 -14.08 3.55
C GLU A 127 -21.94 -14.63 3.87
N LYS A 128 -22.99 -14.05 3.28
CA LYS A 128 -24.37 -14.52 3.47
C LYS A 128 -24.64 -15.91 2.88
N ARG A 129 -23.79 -16.39 1.96
CA ARG A 129 -23.91 -17.74 1.40
C ARG A 129 -23.35 -18.82 2.32
N PHE A 130 -22.46 -18.46 3.25
CA PHE A 130 -21.84 -19.42 4.19
C PHE A 130 -22.53 -19.47 5.56
N GLN A 131 -23.44 -18.54 5.87
CA GLN A 131 -24.21 -18.57 7.13
C GLN A 131 -25.58 -19.28 7.02
N ASN A 132 -25.92 -19.80 5.84
CA ASN A 132 -27.21 -20.48 5.59
C ASN A 132 -27.06 -21.99 5.29
N ASN A 133 -25.94 -22.61 5.67
CA ASN A 133 -25.73 -24.06 5.57
C ASN A 133 -25.42 -24.66 6.94
#